data_AF-A0AAD5SM26-F1
#
_entry.id   AF-A0AAD5SM26-F1
#
_cell.length_a   1.000
_cell.length_b   1.000
_cell.length_c   1.000
_cell.angle_alpha   90.00
_cell.angle_beta   90.00
_cell.angle_gamma   90.00
#
_symmetry.space_group_name_H-M   'P 1'
#
loop_
_entity.id
_entity.type
_entity.pdbx_description
1 polymer ?
#
loop_
_entity_poly.entity_id
_entity_poly.type
_entity_poly.pdbx_seq_one_letter_code
_entity_poly.pdbx_strand_id
1 'polypeptide(L)'
;MAVPAYPQMTFLPQVPKPKPPEPVRHVMPNPDDDGREEKYVSGNWKSRILLALQSGLPNEADWAFNKLIKLSFSHNFYQGIVPGILDALLDHASPFFDSLTLHISKSDFETLPKKPQYESNPDPIVSPITEISLFNTKKSGESLERALQVLHILRNMSFVPENASEFAGDYRLLHFLAKGMAVPGATFYVEVKHYVLEIFENIAGYYLIRTPKDFYLACLKRLLGGRDRAVVLSCVRSLTKLGGVEANADVLGKGVDDELVRRMLQLLLVPDEGI
;
A
#
# COMPACT_ATOMS: atom_id res chain seq x y z
N MET A 1 -81.62 -1.39 -23.24
CA MET A 1 -80.86 -0.15 -22.94
C MET A 1 -79.83 -0.49 -21.90
N ALA A 2 -78.56 -0.61 -22.28
CA ALA A 2 -77.46 -0.99 -21.41
C ALA A 2 -76.68 0.27 -21.00
N VAL A 3 -76.50 0.48 -19.70
CA VAL A 3 -75.66 1.55 -19.13
C VAL A 3 -74.24 0.99 -18.99
N PRO A 4 -73.18 1.67 -19.46
CA PRO A 4 -71.83 1.17 -19.30
C PRO A 4 -71.35 1.42 -17.86
N ALA A 5 -70.78 0.39 -17.24
CA ALA A 5 -70.11 0.48 -15.94
C ALA A 5 -68.74 1.16 -16.09
N TYR A 6 -68.46 2.16 -15.26
CA TYR A 6 -67.14 2.79 -15.16
C TYR A 6 -66.16 1.86 -14.41
N PRO A 7 -64.87 1.78 -14.83
CA PRO A 7 -63.88 1.01 -14.10
C PRO A 7 -63.51 1.70 -12.78
N GLN A 8 -63.44 0.92 -11.69
CA GLN A 8 -62.99 1.39 -10.39
C GLN A 8 -61.50 1.77 -10.43
N MET A 9 -61.17 2.98 -9.97
CA MET A 9 -59.79 3.42 -9.78
C MET A 9 -59.13 2.61 -8.66
N THR A 10 -58.19 1.75 -9.02
CA THR A 10 -57.23 1.15 -8.09
C THR A 10 -56.30 2.24 -7.56
N PHE A 11 -56.34 2.50 -6.24
CA PHE A 11 -55.40 3.38 -5.56
C PHE A 11 -53.98 2.80 -5.68
N LEU A 12 -53.08 3.54 -6.33
CA LEU A 12 -51.65 3.23 -6.31
C LEU A 12 -51.10 3.46 -4.88
N PRO A 13 -50.21 2.58 -4.37
CA PRO A 13 -49.56 2.79 -3.09
C PRO A 13 -48.70 4.07 -3.15
N GLN A 14 -48.88 4.94 -2.16
CA GLN A 14 -48.14 6.19 -2.04
C GLN A 14 -46.64 5.90 -1.87
N VAL A 15 -45.81 6.47 -2.74
CA VAL A 15 -44.35 6.43 -2.60
C VAL A 15 -43.97 7.13 -1.28
N PRO A 16 -43.13 6.53 -0.42
CA PRO A 16 -42.69 7.18 0.81
C PRO A 16 -42.02 8.51 0.47
N LYS A 17 -42.47 9.60 1.09
CA LYS A 17 -41.82 10.90 0.94
C LYS A 17 -40.35 10.77 1.35
N PRO A 18 -39.40 11.29 0.55
CA PRO A 18 -37.99 11.25 0.92
C PRO A 18 -37.81 11.96 2.26
N LYS A 19 -37.11 11.30 3.19
CA LYS A 19 -36.74 11.90 4.47
C LYS A 19 -35.93 13.18 4.17
N PRO A 20 -36.20 14.29 4.89
CA PRO A 20 -35.38 15.49 4.74
C PRO A 20 -33.91 15.15 5.02
N PRO A 21 -32.96 15.75 4.29
CA PRO A 21 -31.54 15.52 4.53
C PRO A 21 -31.25 15.87 5.99
N GLU A 22 -30.55 14.95 6.68
CA GLU A 22 -30.07 15.22 8.03
C GLU A 22 -29.24 16.51 8.02
N PRO A 23 -29.39 17.39 9.02
CA PRO A 23 -28.61 18.62 9.07
C PRO A 23 -27.13 18.24 9.03
N VAL A 24 -26.41 18.80 8.05
CA VAL A 24 -24.96 18.66 7.94
C VAL A 24 -24.40 19.06 9.30
N ARG A 25 -23.84 18.10 10.03
CA ARG A 25 -23.09 18.41 11.25
C ARG A 25 -21.90 19.23 10.79
N HIS A 26 -21.99 20.55 10.92
CA HIS A 26 -20.84 21.42 10.85
C HIS A 26 -19.89 20.98 11.96
N VAL A 27 -18.91 20.15 11.61
CA VAL A 27 -17.73 19.94 12.44
C VAL A 27 -17.10 21.32 12.53
N MET A 28 -17.19 21.94 13.71
CA MET A 28 -16.54 23.22 13.93
C MET A 28 -15.06 23.04 13.60
N PRO A 29 -14.45 23.91 12.77
CA PRO A 29 -13.01 23.93 12.61
C PRO A 29 -12.41 23.96 14.01
N ASN A 30 -11.45 23.07 14.28
CA ASN A 30 -10.80 23.01 15.58
C ASN A 30 -10.32 24.44 15.91
N PRO A 31 -10.74 25.05 17.04
CA PRO A 31 -10.40 26.44 17.36
C PRO A 31 -8.88 26.68 17.46
N ASP A 32 -8.11 25.60 17.63
CA ASP A 32 -6.65 25.63 17.61
C ASP A 32 -6.05 25.48 16.20
N ASP A 33 -6.85 25.47 15.13
CA ASP A 33 -6.37 25.27 13.75
C ASP A 33 -5.82 26.57 13.11
N ASP A 34 -4.67 27.04 13.58
CA ASP A 34 -3.90 28.15 13.00
C ASP A 34 -3.31 27.90 11.58
N GLY A 35 -3.66 26.78 10.93
CA GLY A 35 -3.15 26.40 9.61
C GLY A 35 -1.69 25.90 9.59
N ARG A 36 -0.98 25.91 10.72
CA ARG A 36 0.39 25.41 10.83
C ARG A 36 0.37 23.95 11.27
N GLU A 37 0.89 23.06 10.43
CA GLU A 37 0.88 21.62 10.69
C GLU A 37 1.91 21.19 11.76
N GLU A 38 2.93 22.02 12.01
CA GLU A 38 4.02 21.79 12.97
C GLU A 38 3.53 21.54 14.40
N LYS A 39 2.40 22.13 14.81
CA LYS A 39 1.83 21.95 16.16
C LYS A 39 1.28 20.54 16.42
N TYR A 40 0.97 19.77 15.39
CA TYR A 40 0.49 18.39 15.56
C TYR A 40 1.63 17.39 15.79
N VAL A 41 2.83 17.85 15.50
CA VAL A 41 4.09 17.15 15.61
C VAL A 41 4.80 17.52 16.92
N SER A 42 4.53 18.72 17.46
CA SER A 42 5.09 19.16 18.73
C SER A 42 4.59 18.29 19.91
N GLY A 43 5.54 17.72 20.66
CA GLY A 43 5.23 16.91 21.86
C GLY A 43 6.00 15.59 22.01
N ASN A 44 6.96 15.26 21.13
CA ASN A 44 7.78 14.03 21.08
C ASN A 44 6.98 12.71 21.18
N TRP A 45 6.40 12.41 22.34
CA TRP A 45 5.65 11.17 22.62
C TRP A 45 4.13 11.36 22.77
N LYS A 46 3.63 12.60 22.88
CA LYS A 46 2.19 12.94 22.91
C LYS A 46 1.70 13.54 21.60
N SER A 47 2.33 13.21 20.47
CA SER A 47 1.84 13.69 19.19
C SER A 47 0.37 13.29 19.05
N ARG A 48 -0.50 14.30 18.85
CA ARG A 48 -1.94 14.09 18.68
C ARG A 48 -2.21 13.08 17.56
N ILE A 49 -1.36 13.07 16.54
CA ILE A 49 -1.41 12.13 15.41
C ILE A 49 -1.27 10.70 15.90
N LEU A 50 -0.25 10.41 16.72
CA LEU A 50 -0.02 9.07 17.24
C LEU A 50 -1.19 8.60 18.13
N LEU A 51 -1.66 9.47 19.03
CA LEU A 51 -2.80 9.17 19.89
C LEU A 51 -4.09 8.92 19.09
N ALA A 52 -4.32 9.70 18.03
CA ALA A 52 -5.45 9.53 17.14
C ALA A 52 -5.40 8.16 16.43
N LEU A 53 -4.24 7.76 15.90
CA LEU A 53 -4.04 6.45 15.29
C LEU A 53 -4.24 5.29 16.28
N GLN A 54 -3.80 5.45 17.53
CA GLN A 54 -3.89 4.43 18.58
C GLN A 54 -5.26 4.39 19.28
N SER A 55 -6.09 5.42 19.12
CA SER A 55 -7.38 5.55 19.83
C SER A 55 -8.42 4.51 19.43
N GLY A 56 -8.30 3.91 18.24
CA GLY A 56 -9.32 3.05 17.65
C GLY A 56 -10.57 3.78 17.16
N LEU A 57 -10.59 5.12 17.18
CA LEU A 57 -11.71 5.92 16.69
C LEU A 57 -11.55 6.19 15.18
N PRO A 58 -12.48 5.72 14.30
CA PRO A 58 -12.33 5.87 12.85
C PRO A 58 -12.13 7.32 12.41
N ASN A 59 -12.93 8.24 12.95
CA ASN A 59 -12.86 9.66 12.60
C ASN A 59 -11.52 10.32 12.97
N GLU A 60 -10.92 9.92 14.11
CA GLU A 60 -9.62 10.46 14.53
C GLU A 60 -8.48 9.83 13.70
N ALA A 61 -8.59 8.53 13.38
CA ALA A 61 -7.65 7.89 12.46
C ALA A 61 -7.68 8.56 11.07
N ASP A 62 -8.86 8.82 10.51
CA ASP A 62 -9.00 9.49 9.21
C ASP A 62 -8.42 10.91 9.25
N TRP A 63 -8.66 11.65 10.33
CA TRP A 63 -8.03 12.95 10.55
C TRP A 63 -6.49 12.83 10.58
N ALA A 64 -5.96 11.84 11.29
CA ALA A 64 -4.52 11.62 11.40
C ALA A 64 -3.89 11.25 10.03
N PHE A 65 -4.52 10.35 9.26
CA PHE A 65 -4.07 9.99 7.91
C PHE A 65 -4.06 11.20 6.97
N ASN A 66 -5.10 12.03 6.98
CA ASN A 66 -5.15 13.25 6.17
C ASN A 66 -4.01 14.23 6.50
N LYS A 67 -3.63 14.35 7.79
CA LYS A 67 -2.49 15.16 8.20
C LYS A 67 -1.16 14.51 7.83
N LEU A 68 -1.01 13.20 8.02
CA LEU A 68 0.22 12.47 7.69
C LEU A 68 0.53 12.47 6.20
N ILE A 69 -0.48 12.38 5.33
CA ILE A 69 -0.27 12.50 3.88
C ILE A 69 0.42 13.82 3.55
N LYS A 70 -0.05 14.93 4.11
CA LYS A 70 0.54 16.26 3.90
C LYS A 70 1.92 16.40 4.53
N LEU A 71 2.07 15.97 5.78
CA LEU A 71 3.34 16.03 6.51
C LEU A 71 4.42 15.17 5.84
N SER A 72 4.07 13.97 5.38
CA SER A 72 5.00 13.06 4.70
C SER A 72 5.57 13.66 3.40
N PHE A 73 4.82 14.55 2.74
CA PHE A 73 5.27 15.24 1.53
C PHE A 73 6.32 16.34 1.81
N SER A 74 6.44 16.82 3.05
CA SER A 74 7.32 17.96 3.39
C SER A 74 8.83 17.66 3.40
N HIS A 75 9.25 16.44 2.99
CA HIS A 75 10.64 15.96 2.85
C HIS A 75 11.52 16.03 4.11
N ASN A 76 10.98 16.45 5.27
CA ASN A 76 11.70 16.50 6.55
C ASN A 76 11.02 15.65 7.64
N PHE A 77 10.02 14.85 7.27
CA PHE A 77 9.30 14.02 8.22
C PHE A 77 10.03 12.69 8.44
N TYR A 78 10.81 12.59 9.52
CA TYR A 78 11.46 11.36 9.93
C TYR A 78 10.86 10.76 11.19
N GLN A 79 10.95 9.44 11.35
CA GLN A 79 10.33 8.67 12.44
C GLN A 79 10.75 9.16 13.84
N GLY A 80 11.96 9.72 14.00
CA GLY A 80 12.40 10.27 15.27
C GLY A 80 11.58 11.46 15.77
N ILE A 81 10.84 12.13 14.88
CA ILE A 81 9.94 13.22 15.22
C ILE A 81 8.69 12.70 15.97
N VAL A 82 8.16 11.56 15.54
CA VAL A 82 7.01 10.88 16.18
C VAL A 82 7.37 9.40 16.37
N PRO A 83 8.05 9.05 17.48
CA PRO A 83 8.43 7.67 17.77
C PRO A 83 7.19 6.76 17.79
N GLY A 84 7.30 5.56 17.19
CA GLY A 84 6.19 4.60 17.09
C GLY A 84 5.20 4.88 15.95
N ILE A 85 5.43 5.91 15.12
CA ILE A 85 4.57 6.17 13.96
C ILE A 85 4.59 5.03 12.94
N LEU A 86 5.75 4.40 12.72
CA LEU A 86 5.88 3.28 11.80
C LEU A 86 5.00 2.11 12.25
N ASP A 87 5.11 1.69 13.52
CA ASP A 87 4.29 0.63 14.08
C ASP A 87 2.80 0.93 13.95
N ALA A 88 2.39 2.16 14.31
CA ALA A 88 0.99 2.57 14.18
C ALA A 88 0.50 2.50 12.73
N LEU A 89 1.30 2.97 11.76
CA LEU A 89 0.96 2.86 10.33
C LEU A 89 0.84 1.40 9.88
N LEU A 90 1.78 0.55 10.27
CA LEU A 90 1.77 -0.87 9.95
C LEU A 90 0.58 -1.60 10.59
N ASP A 91 0.17 -1.23 11.80
CA ASP A 91 -1.02 -1.78 12.45
C ASP A 91 -2.29 -1.50 11.65
N HIS A 92 -2.42 -0.30 11.07
CA HIS A 92 -3.55 0.07 10.20
C HIS A 92 -3.53 -0.65 8.85
N ALA A 93 -2.36 -1.01 8.31
CA ALA A 93 -2.24 -1.80 7.09
C ALA A 93 -2.31 -3.32 7.33
N SER A 94 -2.12 -3.77 8.58
CA SER A 94 -2.05 -5.19 8.94
C SER A 94 -3.30 -5.98 8.51
N PRO A 95 -4.56 -5.53 8.67
CA PRO A 95 -5.73 -6.29 8.23
C PRO A 95 -5.69 -6.68 6.75
N PHE A 96 -5.20 -5.78 5.90
CA PHE A 96 -5.02 -6.03 4.48
C PHE A 96 -3.89 -7.03 4.22
N PHE A 97 -2.69 -6.77 4.73
CA PHE A 97 -1.55 -7.65 4.46
C PHE A 97 -1.66 -9.01 5.13
N ASP A 98 -2.32 -9.11 6.29
CA ASP A 98 -2.54 -10.37 7.00
C ASP A 98 -3.57 -11.24 6.31
N SER A 99 -4.48 -10.68 5.52
CA SER A 99 -5.37 -11.46 4.66
C SER A 99 -4.70 -11.92 3.36
N LEU A 100 -3.44 -11.52 3.11
CA LEU A 100 -2.60 -12.00 2.02
C LEU A 100 -1.59 -13.06 2.49
N THR A 101 -1.39 -14.09 1.67
CA THR A 101 -0.41 -15.15 1.87
C THR A 101 0.60 -15.14 0.74
N LEU A 102 1.88 -15.06 1.10
CA LEU A 102 2.98 -15.20 0.15
C LEU A 102 3.30 -16.69 -0.02
N HIS A 103 3.09 -17.19 -1.23
CA HIS A 103 3.49 -18.55 -1.62
C HIS A 103 4.84 -18.49 -2.32
N ILE A 104 5.84 -19.18 -1.77
CA ILE A 104 7.19 -19.28 -2.33
C ILE A 104 7.39 -20.72 -2.82
N SER A 105 7.54 -20.88 -4.13
CA SER A 105 7.92 -22.13 -4.80
C SER A 105 9.39 -22.09 -5.22
N LYS A 106 9.93 -23.20 -5.73
CA LYS A 106 11.34 -23.30 -6.17
C LYS A 106 11.71 -22.31 -7.28
N SER A 107 10.74 -21.91 -8.11
CA SER A 107 10.96 -21.08 -9.29
C SER A 107 9.98 -19.91 -9.42
N ASP A 108 9.06 -19.77 -8.48
CA ASP A 108 8.03 -18.73 -8.56
C ASP A 108 7.58 -18.27 -7.18
N PHE A 109 7.03 -17.07 -7.13
CA PHE A 109 6.45 -16.51 -5.93
C PHE A 109 5.22 -15.69 -6.30
N GLU A 110 4.16 -15.92 -5.53
CA GLU A 110 2.88 -15.28 -5.78
C GLU A 110 2.19 -15.01 -4.46
N THR A 111 1.60 -13.83 -4.34
CA THR A 111 0.73 -13.49 -3.22
C THR A 111 -0.71 -13.78 -3.61
N LEU A 112 -1.39 -14.56 -2.78
CA LEU A 112 -2.79 -14.93 -2.93
C LEU A 112 -3.60 -14.53 -1.69
N PRO A 113 -4.91 -14.25 -1.81
CA PRO A 113 -5.76 -14.08 -0.64
C PRO A 113 -5.77 -15.36 0.19
N LYS A 114 -5.81 -15.23 1.52
CA LYS A 114 -6.07 -16.36 2.40
C LYS A 114 -7.41 -16.98 2.01
N LYS A 115 -7.41 -18.30 1.80
CA LYS A 115 -8.65 -19.06 1.66
C LYS A 115 -9.49 -18.84 2.93
N PRO A 116 -10.79 -18.51 2.82
CA PRO A 116 -11.64 -18.38 4.00
C PRO A 116 -11.64 -19.72 4.75
N GLN A 117 -11.30 -19.67 6.05
CA GLN A 117 -11.27 -20.87 6.89
C GLN A 117 -12.67 -21.46 7.14
N TYR A 118 -13.72 -20.67 6.88
CA TYR A 118 -15.12 -21.06 6.93
C TYR A 118 -15.86 -20.39 5.77
N GLU A 119 -16.69 -21.14 5.02
CA GLU A 119 -17.55 -20.64 3.93
C GLU A 119 -18.56 -19.56 4.39
N SER A 120 -18.64 -19.30 5.69
CA SER A 120 -19.61 -18.43 6.34
C SER A 120 -19.13 -17.00 6.63
N ASN A 121 -17.98 -16.55 6.11
CA ASN A 121 -17.64 -15.13 6.18
C ASN A 121 -18.19 -14.41 4.93
N PRO A 122 -19.33 -13.69 5.01
CA PRO A 122 -19.97 -13.10 3.85
C PRO A 122 -19.15 -11.97 3.23
N ASP A 123 -18.22 -11.37 3.99
CA ASP A 123 -17.45 -10.20 3.56
C ASP A 123 -15.93 -10.41 3.75
N PRO A 124 -15.20 -10.88 2.72
CA PRO A 124 -13.73 -10.99 2.79
C PRO A 124 -13.06 -9.62 2.89
N ILE A 125 -11.92 -9.55 3.58
CA ILE A 125 -11.09 -8.34 3.71
C ILE A 125 -10.34 -8.03 2.39
N VAL A 126 -10.00 -9.08 1.65
CA VAL A 126 -9.31 -9.01 0.36
C VAL A 126 -10.17 -9.76 -0.64
N SER A 127 -10.58 -9.09 -1.70
CA SER A 127 -11.31 -9.71 -2.80
C SER A 127 -10.39 -10.62 -3.62
N PRO A 128 -10.93 -11.61 -4.35
CA PRO A 128 -10.13 -12.48 -5.20
C PRO A 128 -9.20 -11.67 -6.11
N ILE A 129 -7.94 -12.09 -6.18
CA ILE A 129 -6.95 -11.50 -7.07
C ILE A 129 -7.24 -11.99 -8.49
N THR A 130 -8.10 -11.26 -9.20
CA THR A 130 -8.46 -11.52 -10.59
C THR A 130 -8.26 -10.27 -11.45
N GLU A 131 -8.07 -10.46 -12.76
CA GLU A 131 -7.97 -9.35 -13.74
C GLU A 131 -9.23 -8.48 -13.77
N ILE A 132 -10.38 -9.11 -13.49
CA ILE A 132 -11.69 -8.48 -13.47
C ILE A 132 -12.26 -8.63 -12.05
N SER A 133 -12.37 -7.53 -11.32
CA SER A 133 -12.98 -7.50 -9.98
C SER A 133 -14.46 -7.12 -10.09
N LEU A 134 -15.33 -8.13 -10.27
CA LEU A 134 -16.79 -7.94 -10.33
C LEU A 134 -17.45 -7.98 -8.95
N PHE A 135 -16.74 -8.42 -7.92
CA PHE A 135 -17.28 -8.71 -6.58
C PHE A 135 -16.41 -8.11 -5.47
N ASN A 136 -16.29 -6.78 -5.45
CA ASN A 136 -15.64 -6.06 -4.35
C ASN A 136 -16.67 -5.71 -3.27
N THR A 137 -16.39 -6.04 -2.01
CA THR A 137 -17.22 -5.64 -0.87
C THR A 137 -16.80 -4.26 -0.38
N LYS A 138 -17.71 -3.53 0.28
CA LYS A 138 -17.37 -2.24 0.90
C LYS A 138 -16.18 -2.38 1.86
N LYS A 139 -16.17 -3.45 2.67
CA LYS A 139 -15.12 -3.76 3.62
C LYS A 139 -13.76 -4.01 2.95
N SER A 140 -13.75 -4.74 1.83
CA SER A 140 -12.51 -4.96 1.07
C SER A 140 -12.00 -3.68 0.41
N GLY A 141 -12.90 -2.82 -0.06
CA GLY A 141 -12.55 -1.49 -0.57
C GLY A 141 -11.91 -0.62 0.49
N GLU A 142 -12.54 -0.48 1.65
CA GLU A 142 -12.04 0.31 2.78
C GLU A 142 -10.68 -0.20 3.28
N SER A 143 -10.50 -1.53 3.36
CA SER A 143 -9.23 -2.13 3.77
C SER A 143 -8.11 -1.88 2.76
N LEU A 144 -8.39 -1.95 1.46
CA LEU A 144 -7.42 -1.63 0.42
C LEU A 144 -7.07 -0.14 0.44
N GLU A 145 -8.06 0.75 0.54
CA GLU A 145 -7.84 2.19 0.60
C GLU A 145 -6.95 2.57 1.78
N ARG A 146 -7.21 2.00 2.96
CA ARG A 146 -6.36 2.20 4.14
C ARG A 146 -4.93 1.70 3.92
N ALA A 147 -4.76 0.54 3.31
CA ALA A 147 -3.43 0.02 2.96
C ALA A 147 -2.70 0.95 1.98
N LEU A 148 -3.38 1.46 0.95
CA LEU A 148 -2.81 2.41 -0.02
C LEU A 148 -2.43 3.74 0.64
N GLN A 149 -3.24 4.27 1.54
CA GLN A 149 -2.92 5.47 2.31
C GLN A 149 -1.65 5.27 3.16
N VAL A 150 -1.55 4.15 3.86
CA VAL A 150 -0.34 3.79 4.63
C VAL A 150 0.88 3.69 3.72
N LEU A 151 0.77 2.94 2.61
CA LEU A 151 1.85 2.77 1.65
C LEU A 151 2.29 4.10 1.03
N HIS A 152 1.36 4.99 0.73
CA HIS A 152 1.67 6.33 0.22
C HIS A 152 2.50 7.14 1.23
N ILE A 153 2.10 7.15 2.51
CA ILE A 153 2.84 7.82 3.58
C ILE A 153 4.23 7.21 3.74
N LEU A 154 4.33 5.89 3.82
CA LEU A 154 5.61 5.18 3.94
C LEU A 154 6.53 5.43 2.75
N ARG A 155 5.97 5.47 1.54
CA ARG A 155 6.71 5.82 0.32
C ARG A 155 7.29 7.23 0.42
N ASN A 156 6.50 8.20 0.83
CA ASN A 156 6.99 9.57 0.99
C ASN A 156 8.06 9.66 2.09
N MET A 157 7.86 8.98 3.23
CA MET A 157 8.83 8.90 4.31
C MET A 157 10.15 8.25 3.87
N SER A 158 10.09 7.23 3.00
CA SER A 158 11.28 6.49 2.56
C SER A 158 12.23 7.31 1.67
N PHE A 159 11.81 8.47 1.14
CA PHE A 159 12.75 9.38 0.45
C PHE A 159 13.77 10.02 1.41
N VAL A 160 13.47 10.05 2.71
CA VAL A 160 14.37 10.57 3.74
C VAL A 160 15.37 9.46 4.13
N PRO A 161 16.69 9.67 3.99
CA PRO A 161 17.73 8.67 4.28
C PRO A 161 17.62 7.99 5.64
N GLU A 162 17.32 8.76 6.69
CA GLU A 162 17.20 8.28 8.06
C GLU A 162 16.05 7.28 8.20
N ASN A 163 14.90 7.59 7.60
CA ASN A 163 13.77 6.64 7.55
C ASN A 163 14.11 5.41 6.72
N ALA A 164 14.75 5.61 5.57
CA ALA A 164 15.08 4.52 4.67
C ALA A 164 15.99 3.48 5.32
N SER A 165 16.98 3.94 6.10
CA SER A 165 17.86 3.09 6.89
C SER A 165 17.11 2.29 7.95
N GLU A 166 16.19 2.92 8.69
CA GLU A 166 15.37 2.23 9.69
C GLU A 166 14.40 1.22 9.04
N PHE A 167 13.76 1.61 7.94
CA PHE A 167 12.82 0.77 7.19
C PHE A 167 13.48 -0.48 6.61
N ALA A 168 14.75 -0.38 6.20
CA ALA A 168 15.52 -1.54 5.73
C ALA A 168 15.78 -2.58 6.83
N GLY A 169 15.69 -2.19 8.11
CA GLY A 169 15.82 -3.08 9.27
C GLY A 169 14.49 -3.64 9.80
N ASP A 170 13.36 -3.05 9.43
CA ASP A 170 12.05 -3.42 9.99
C ASP A 170 11.45 -4.66 9.31
N TYR A 171 11.37 -5.77 10.06
CA TYR A 171 10.87 -7.04 9.53
C TYR A 171 9.39 -7.00 9.12
N ARG A 172 8.55 -6.23 9.81
CA ARG A 172 7.10 -6.17 9.53
C ARG A 172 6.87 -5.46 8.19
N LEU A 173 7.52 -4.32 7.99
CA LEU A 173 7.50 -3.57 6.74
C LEU A 173 8.06 -4.42 5.61
N LEU A 174 9.25 -5.02 5.78
CA LEU A 174 9.81 -5.91 4.78
C LEU A 174 8.81 -7.02 4.40
N HIS A 175 8.19 -7.68 5.37
CA HIS A 175 7.19 -8.71 5.09
C HIS A 175 5.98 -8.17 4.30
N PHE A 176 5.52 -6.94 4.54
CA PHE A 176 4.48 -6.30 3.74
C PHE A 176 4.96 -5.99 2.32
N LEU A 177 6.17 -5.47 2.16
CA LEU A 177 6.77 -5.22 0.84
C LEU A 177 6.89 -6.52 0.05
N ALA A 178 7.31 -7.62 0.70
CA ALA A 178 7.44 -8.92 0.06
C ALA A 178 6.09 -9.43 -0.47
N LYS A 179 5.04 -9.33 0.34
CA LYS A 179 3.67 -9.67 -0.09
C LYS A 179 3.22 -8.78 -1.25
N GLY A 180 3.43 -7.47 -1.18
CA GLY A 180 3.01 -6.53 -2.22
C GLY A 180 3.74 -6.73 -3.56
N MET A 181 5.06 -6.96 -3.54
CA MET A 181 5.86 -7.16 -4.76
C MET A 181 5.44 -8.44 -5.50
N ALA A 182 4.99 -9.44 -4.74
CA ALA A 182 4.54 -10.74 -5.23
C ALA A 182 3.06 -10.77 -5.66
N VAL A 183 2.31 -9.67 -5.53
CA VAL A 183 0.95 -9.56 -6.10
C VAL A 183 1.01 -9.69 -7.62
N PRO A 184 0.06 -10.33 -8.32
CA PRO A 184 0.06 -10.39 -9.79
C PRO A 184 -0.17 -9.02 -10.43
N GLY A 185 0.52 -8.75 -11.55
CA GLY A 185 0.56 -7.41 -12.17
C GLY A 185 -0.73 -6.99 -12.87
N ALA A 186 -1.50 -7.92 -13.43
CA ALA A 186 -2.77 -7.65 -14.10
C ALA A 186 -3.93 -7.75 -13.11
N THR A 187 -3.91 -6.97 -12.03
CA THR A 187 -4.93 -7.06 -10.98
C THR A 187 -5.31 -5.68 -10.47
N PHE A 188 -6.45 -5.57 -9.79
CA PHE A 188 -6.86 -4.33 -9.14
C PHE A 188 -5.92 -3.89 -8.00
N TYR A 189 -4.97 -4.75 -7.61
CA TYR A 189 -3.96 -4.49 -6.60
C TYR A 189 -2.63 -3.98 -7.18
N VAL A 190 -2.58 -3.66 -8.48
CA VAL A 190 -1.35 -3.18 -9.13
C VAL A 190 -0.77 -1.94 -8.44
N GLU A 191 -1.61 -1.05 -7.91
CA GLU A 191 -1.16 0.14 -7.16
C GLU A 191 -0.38 -0.24 -5.89
N VAL A 192 -0.80 -1.30 -5.19
CA VAL A 192 -0.06 -1.84 -4.04
C VAL A 192 1.34 -2.23 -4.49
N LYS A 193 1.46 -2.95 -5.63
CA LYS A 193 2.75 -3.35 -6.19
C LYS A 193 3.63 -2.16 -6.51
N HIS A 194 3.10 -1.13 -7.17
CA HIS A 194 3.87 0.06 -7.52
C HIS A 194 4.37 0.79 -6.27
N TYR A 195 3.52 1.02 -5.26
CA TYR A 195 3.95 1.64 -4.02
C TYR A 195 5.05 0.86 -3.30
N VAL A 196 4.90 -0.47 -3.16
CA VAL A 196 5.92 -1.26 -2.45
C VAL A 196 7.24 -1.34 -3.22
N LEU A 197 7.20 -1.30 -4.55
CA LEU A 197 8.42 -1.24 -5.37
C LEU A 197 9.14 0.09 -5.22
N GLU A 198 8.41 1.21 -5.18
CA GLU A 198 8.99 2.52 -4.90
C GLU A 198 9.58 2.61 -3.49
N ILE A 199 8.88 2.10 -2.47
CA ILE A 199 9.41 2.01 -1.10
C ILE A 199 10.68 1.16 -1.09
N PHE A 200 10.65 -0.03 -1.72
CA PHE A 200 11.81 -0.90 -1.78
C PHE A 200 12.99 -0.24 -2.50
N GLU A 201 12.75 0.45 -3.62
CA GLU A 201 13.77 1.19 -4.34
C GLU A 201 14.43 2.24 -3.45
N ASN A 202 13.66 2.94 -2.63
CA ASN A 202 14.18 3.97 -1.72
C ASN A 202 15.06 3.37 -0.61
N ILE A 203 14.67 2.22 -0.05
CA ILE A 203 15.44 1.57 1.03
C ILE A 203 16.57 0.66 0.52
N ALA A 204 16.62 0.35 -0.78
CA ALA A 204 17.56 -0.61 -1.37
C ALA A 204 19.04 -0.31 -1.06
N GLY A 205 19.41 0.97 -0.93
CA GLY A 205 20.77 1.38 -0.56
C GLY A 205 21.19 1.03 0.89
N TYR A 206 20.24 0.64 1.74
CA TYR A 206 20.46 0.26 3.13
C TYR A 206 20.17 -1.23 3.37
N TYR A 207 19.62 -1.93 2.37
CA TYR A 207 19.24 -3.33 2.48
C TYR A 207 20.45 -4.26 2.31
N LEU A 208 20.64 -5.15 3.28
CA LEU A 208 21.72 -6.13 3.29
C LEU A 208 21.24 -7.50 2.82
N ILE A 209 21.80 -7.97 1.70
CA ILE A 209 21.52 -9.28 1.13
C ILE A 209 22.29 -10.34 1.91
N ARG A 210 21.56 -11.20 2.62
CA ARG A 210 22.18 -12.23 3.50
C ARG A 210 22.59 -13.50 2.76
N THR A 211 21.93 -13.81 1.65
CA THR A 211 22.11 -15.07 0.92
C THR A 211 21.91 -14.85 -0.58
N PRO A 212 22.58 -15.61 -1.47
CA PRO A 212 22.33 -15.54 -2.92
C PRO A 212 20.88 -15.89 -3.30
N LYS A 213 20.16 -16.59 -2.42
CA LYS A 213 18.74 -16.94 -2.57
C LYS A 213 17.81 -15.96 -1.84
N ASP A 214 18.25 -14.72 -1.68
CA ASP A 214 17.45 -13.67 -1.05
C ASP A 214 16.14 -13.45 -1.83
N PHE A 215 15.04 -13.29 -1.09
CA PHE A 215 13.72 -13.14 -1.69
C PHE A 215 13.62 -11.91 -2.58
N TYR A 216 14.12 -10.75 -2.13
CA TYR A 216 14.00 -9.51 -2.90
C TYR A 216 14.88 -9.56 -4.14
N LEU A 217 16.09 -10.11 -4.03
CA LEU A 217 16.95 -10.33 -5.18
C LEU A 217 16.28 -11.23 -6.23
N ALA A 218 15.72 -12.37 -5.81
CA ALA A 218 14.96 -13.26 -6.70
C ALA A 218 13.74 -12.55 -7.29
N CYS A 219 13.10 -11.68 -6.50
CA CYS A 219 11.91 -10.96 -6.91
C CYS A 219 12.19 -9.93 -7.99
N LEU A 220 13.20 -9.09 -7.79
CA LEU A 220 13.63 -8.07 -8.75
C LEU A 220 14.04 -8.70 -10.08
N LYS A 221 14.77 -9.82 -10.03
CA LYS A 221 15.14 -10.59 -11.23
C LYS A 221 13.92 -11.02 -12.05
N ARG A 222 12.93 -11.61 -11.39
CA ARG A 222 11.69 -12.06 -12.06
C ARG A 222 10.94 -10.88 -12.67
N LEU A 223 10.79 -9.79 -11.91
CA LEU A 223 10.04 -8.60 -12.35
C LEU A 223 10.74 -7.85 -13.50
N LEU A 224 12.06 -7.92 -13.61
CA LEU A 224 12.83 -7.34 -14.72
C LEU A 224 12.48 -7.95 -16.08
N GLY A 225 12.03 -9.21 -16.10
CA GLY A 225 11.50 -9.88 -17.30
C GLY A 225 10.11 -9.41 -17.72
N GLY A 226 9.47 -8.54 -16.92
CA GLY A 226 8.14 -8.00 -17.19
C GLY A 226 8.09 -7.00 -18.35
N ARG A 227 6.86 -6.59 -18.69
CA ARG A 227 6.57 -5.58 -19.73
C ARG A 227 6.18 -4.22 -19.15
N ASP A 228 5.86 -4.16 -17.86
CA ASP A 228 5.53 -2.90 -17.19
C ASP A 228 6.81 -2.08 -16.99
N ARG A 229 6.90 -0.97 -17.72
CA ARG A 229 8.05 -0.06 -17.71
C ARG A 229 8.33 0.49 -16.32
N ALA A 230 7.31 0.88 -15.55
CA ALA A 230 7.49 1.45 -14.22
C ALA A 230 8.08 0.42 -13.26
N VAL A 231 7.61 -0.83 -13.35
CA VAL A 231 8.15 -1.96 -12.59
C VAL A 231 9.59 -2.26 -12.99
N VAL A 232 9.88 -2.35 -14.29
CA VAL A 232 11.24 -2.63 -14.80
C VAL A 232 12.21 -1.55 -14.32
N LEU A 233 11.84 -0.28 -14.43
CA LEU A 233 12.67 0.84 -14.00
C LEU A 233 12.94 0.81 -12.49
N SER A 234 11.92 0.55 -11.68
CA SER A 234 12.07 0.40 -10.23
C SER A 234 13.01 -0.76 -9.90
N CYS A 235 12.93 -1.86 -10.66
CA CYS A 235 13.80 -3.02 -10.48
C CYS A 235 15.26 -2.71 -10.82
N VAL A 236 15.52 -2.06 -11.96
CA VAL A 236 16.87 -1.64 -12.36
C VAL A 236 17.48 -0.73 -11.29
N ARG A 237 16.76 0.31 -10.86
CA ARG A 237 17.24 1.25 -9.84
C ARG A 237 17.50 0.58 -8.50
N SER A 238 16.60 -0.31 -8.07
CA SER A 238 16.79 -1.10 -6.84
C SER A 238 18.04 -1.97 -6.93
N LEU A 239 18.24 -2.68 -8.05
CA LEU A 239 19.41 -3.53 -8.26
C LEU A 239 20.71 -2.72 -8.32
N THR A 240 20.70 -1.54 -8.97
CA THR A 240 21.84 -0.61 -8.99
C THR A 240 22.19 -0.14 -7.58
N LYS A 241 21.20 0.25 -6.77
CA LYS A 241 21.43 0.65 -5.37
C LYS A 241 21.97 -0.52 -4.53
N LEU A 242 21.38 -1.72 -4.67
CA LEU A 242 21.87 -2.93 -3.99
C LEU A 242 23.31 -3.27 -4.37
N GLY A 243 23.67 -3.12 -5.65
CA GLY A 243 25.04 -3.32 -6.16
C GLY A 243 26.03 -2.26 -5.72
N GLY A 244 25.56 -1.06 -5.38
CA GLY A 244 26.38 0.00 -4.80
C GLY A 244 26.72 -0.21 -3.32
N VAL A 245 26.04 -1.13 -2.63
CA VAL A 245 26.34 -1.47 -1.23
C VAL A 245 27.50 -2.46 -1.19
N GLU A 246 28.65 -2.03 -0.68
CA GLU A 246 29.87 -2.85 -0.63
C GLU A 246 29.66 -4.21 0.08
N ALA A 247 28.89 -4.21 1.17
CA ALA A 247 28.55 -5.43 1.91
C ALA A 247 27.76 -6.47 1.10
N ASN A 248 27.08 -6.06 0.03
CA ASN A 248 26.34 -6.96 -0.86
C ASN A 248 27.22 -7.57 -1.96
N ALA A 249 28.42 -7.06 -2.21
CA ALA A 249 29.21 -7.39 -3.40
C ALA A 249 29.51 -8.90 -3.55
N ASP A 250 29.94 -9.58 -2.48
CA ASP A 250 30.25 -11.02 -2.50
C ASP A 250 28.98 -11.86 -2.75
N VAL A 251 27.88 -11.50 -2.10
CA VAL A 251 26.62 -12.24 -2.22
C VAL A 251 25.98 -12.03 -3.59
N LEU A 252 26.05 -10.80 -4.12
CA LEU A 252 25.59 -10.49 -5.48
C LEU A 252 26.45 -11.19 -6.54
N GLY A 253 27.77 -11.24 -6.39
CA GLY A 253 28.66 -11.95 -7.30
C GLY A 253 28.30 -13.44 -7.44
N LYS A 254 27.83 -14.06 -6.35
CA LYS A 254 27.32 -15.46 -6.34
C LYS A 254 25.86 -15.58 -6.77
N GLY A 255 25.10 -14.50 -6.64
CA GLY A 255 23.67 -14.46 -6.86
C GLY A 255 23.29 -14.09 -8.27
N VAL A 256 24.08 -13.29 -9.00
CA VAL A 256 23.80 -12.82 -10.37
C VAL A 256 24.02 -13.96 -11.38
N ASP A 257 23.03 -14.16 -12.24
CA ASP A 257 23.01 -15.16 -13.31
C ASP A 257 23.12 -14.50 -14.69
N ASP A 258 23.58 -15.25 -15.69
CA ASP A 258 23.79 -14.76 -17.06
C ASP A 258 22.52 -14.15 -17.68
N GLU A 259 21.33 -14.63 -17.28
CA GLU A 259 20.06 -14.10 -17.76
C GLU A 259 19.81 -12.67 -17.25
N LEU A 260 20.10 -12.40 -15.98
CA LEU A 260 19.98 -11.06 -15.41
C LEU A 260 20.93 -10.09 -16.12
N VAL A 261 22.19 -10.50 -16.32
CA VAL A 261 23.20 -9.67 -17.01
C VAL A 261 22.76 -9.39 -18.44
N ARG A 262 22.33 -10.42 -19.17
CA ARG A 262 21.82 -10.27 -20.54
C ARG A 262 20.64 -9.30 -20.59
N ARG A 263 19.69 -9.42 -19.67
CA ARG A 263 18.53 -8.55 -19.60
C ARG A 263 18.92 -7.09 -19.32
N MET A 264 19.85 -6.85 -18.41
CA MET A 264 20.39 -5.50 -18.16
C MET A 264 21.07 -4.92 -19.40
N LEU A 265 21.90 -5.70 -20.09
CA LEU A 265 22.55 -5.26 -21.33
C LEU A 265 21.52 -4.95 -22.43
N GLN A 266 20.46 -5.74 -22.55
CA GLN A 266 19.36 -5.45 -23.49
C GLN A 266 18.67 -4.13 -23.18
N LEU A 267 18.48 -3.80 -21.91
CA LEU A 267 17.87 -2.53 -21.50
C LEU A 267 18.74 -1.33 -21.89
N LEU A 268 20.06 -1.45 -21.84
CA LEU A 268 21.01 -0.41 -22.29
C LEU A 268 20.98 -0.16 -23.81
N LEU A 269 20.49 -1.12 -24.61
CA LEU A 269 20.36 -0.96 -26.06
C LEU A 269 19.10 -0.18 -26.44
N VAL A 270 18.17 0.01 -25.51
CA VAL A 270 16.95 0.78 -25.76
C VAL A 270 17.29 2.27 -25.68
N PRO A 271 16.99 3.07 -26.71
CA PRO A 271 17.22 4.51 -26.70
C PRO A 271 16.13 5.20 -25.88
N ASP A 272 16.14 4.96 -24.57
CA ASP A 272 15.17 5.49 -23.62
C ASP A 272 15.93 6.12 -22.46
N GLU A 273 15.91 7.46 -22.38
CA GLU A 273 16.66 8.23 -21.38
C GLU A 273 16.28 7.90 -19.92
N GLY A 274 15.15 7.21 -19.71
CA GLY A 274 14.68 6.85 -18.38
C GLY A 274 15.19 5.51 -17.85
N ILE A 275 15.74 4.62 -18.70
CA ILE A 275 16.19 3.26 -18.33
C ILE A 275 17.70 3.19 -18.19
#